data_AF-A0A135W9E8-F1
#
_entry.id   AF-A0A135W9E8-F1
#
_cell.length_a   1.000
_cell.length_b   1.000
_cell.length_c   1.000
_cell.angle_alpha   90.00
_cell.angle_beta   90.00
_cell.angle_gamma   90.00
#
_symmetry.space_group_name_H-M   'P 1'
#
loop_
_entity.id
_entity.type
_entity.pdbx_description
1 polymer ?
#
loop_
_entity_poly.entity_id
_entity_poly.type
_entity_poly.pdbx_seq_one_letter_code
_entity_poly.pdbx_strand_id
1 'polypeptide(L)'
;MYKYTKILSILTIPLAALVIFFTCGGHGTYLPFLFIFPFSLLGSFFNEKVFFTFFVVGLLQLPLYGFLLDKFAVKKGFPVVIGIHVICMFIVFILKREDFF
;
A
#
# COMPACT_ATOMS: atom_id res chain seq x y z
N MET A 1 11.35 -4.72 21.21
CA MET A 1 11.37 -3.31 20.76
C MET A 1 10.87 -3.27 19.32
N TYR A 2 9.83 -2.49 19.00
CA TYR A 2 9.21 -2.44 17.66
C TYR A 2 10.03 -1.58 16.69
N LYS A 3 11.13 -2.12 16.16
CA LYS A 3 12.07 -1.37 15.31
C LYS A 3 11.47 -1.16 13.93
N TYR A 4 10.99 -2.23 13.29
CA TYR A 4 10.49 -2.17 11.91
C TYR A 4 9.17 -1.43 11.82
N THR A 5 8.30 -1.58 12.83
CA THR A 5 7.07 -0.79 12.96
C THR A 5 7.37 0.70 12.94
N LYS A 6 8.32 1.17 13.78
CA LYS A 6 8.69 2.59 13.82
C LYS A 6 9.25 3.09 12.50
N ILE A 7 10.18 2.35 11.89
CA ILE A 7 10.79 2.72 10.60
C ILE A 7 9.72 2.83 9.51
N LEU A 8 8.87 1.81 9.35
CA LEU A 8 7.87 1.79 8.30
C LEU A 8 6.74 2.80 8.54
N SER A 9 6.35 3.07 9.78
CA SER A 9 5.43 4.16 10.10
C SER A 9 5.98 5.52 9.71
N ILE A 10 7.24 5.81 10.03
CA ILE A 10 7.88 7.08 9.64
C ILE A 10 8.00 7.18 8.13
N LEU A 11 8.40 6.10 7.44
CA LEU A 11 8.52 6.06 5.98
C LEU A 11 7.18 6.19 5.25
N THR A 12 6.06 5.86 5.90
CA THR A 12 4.73 5.99 5.28
C THR A 12 4.45 7.42 4.83
N ILE A 13 4.84 8.41 5.63
CA ILE A 13 4.56 9.83 5.35
C ILE A 13 5.26 10.31 4.06
N PRO A 14 6.60 10.23 3.92
CA PRO A 14 7.28 10.66 2.71
C PRO A 14 6.90 9.81 1.49
N LEU A 15 6.66 8.51 1.66
CA LEU A 15 6.20 7.65 0.56
C LEU A 15 4.79 8.02 0.08
N ALA A 16 3.87 8.32 1.00
CA ALA A 16 2.53 8.79 0.64
C ALA A 16 2.60 10.14 -0.10
N ALA A 17 3.42 11.08 0.39
CA ALA A 17 3.63 12.36 -0.29
C ALA A 17 4.21 12.18 -1.70
N LEU A 18 5.21 11.31 -1.85
CA LEU A 18 5.82 10.96 -3.15
C LEU A 18 4.76 10.42 -4.11
N VAL A 19 3.97 9.46 -3.65
CA VAL A 19 2.93 8.81 -4.45
C VAL A 19 1.86 9.80 -4.88
N ILE A 20 1.39 10.66 -3.96
CA ILE A 20 0.42 11.72 -4.25
C ILE A 20 0.97 12.69 -5.31
N PHE A 21 2.24 13.09 -5.19
CA PHE A 21 2.92 13.95 -6.16
C PHE A 21 2.90 13.35 -7.58
N PHE A 22 3.21 12.06 -7.72
CA PHE A 22 3.17 11.39 -9.03
C PHE A 22 1.77 11.24 -9.63
N THR A 23 0.74 11.08 -8.79
CA THR A 23 -0.65 11.07 -9.27
C THR A 23 -1.17 12.44 -9.70
N CYS A 24 -0.43 13.54 -9.44
CA CYS A 24 -0.73 14.90 -9.91
C CYS A 24 -2.22 15.29 -9.80
N GLY A 25 -2.86 14.97 -8.66
CA GLY A 25 -4.28 15.29 -8.42
C GLY A 25 -5.30 14.55 -9.29
N GLY A 26 -4.92 13.45 -9.95
CA GLY A 26 -5.80 12.60 -10.78
C GLY A 26 -5.44 12.56 -12.27
N HIS A 27 -4.47 13.37 -12.70
CA HIS A 27 -3.98 13.41 -14.09
C HIS A 27 -2.61 12.72 -14.28
N GLY A 28 -1.98 12.28 -13.20
CA GLY A 28 -0.71 11.57 -13.22
C GLY A 28 -0.89 10.05 -13.31
N THR A 29 0.21 9.32 -13.11
CA THR A 29 0.18 7.85 -13.15
C THR A 29 -0.16 7.26 -11.80
N TYR A 30 -1.02 6.24 -11.79
CA TYR A 30 -1.36 5.46 -10.59
C TYR A 30 -0.35 4.37 -10.25
N LEU A 31 0.66 4.14 -11.11
CA LEU A 31 1.66 3.09 -10.89
C LEU A 31 2.38 3.22 -9.54
N PRO A 32 2.80 4.41 -9.06
CA PRO A 32 3.41 4.54 -7.74
C PRO A 32 2.46 4.16 -6.60
N PHE A 33 1.16 4.46 -6.72
CA PHE A 33 0.15 3.99 -5.77
C PHE A 33 0.06 2.46 -5.79
N LEU A 34 0.05 1.85 -6.97
CA LEU A 34 -0.01 0.40 -7.12
C LEU A 34 1.20 -0.29 -6.48
N PHE A 35 2.42 0.19 -6.75
CA PHE A 35 3.65 -0.44 -6.27
C PHE A 35 3.92 -0.19 -4.79
N ILE A 36 3.53 0.98 -4.26
CA ILE A 36 3.87 1.35 -2.88
C ILE A 36 2.69 1.09 -1.96
N PHE A 37 1.45 1.38 -2.39
CA PHE A 37 0.20 1.27 -1.60
C PHE A 37 -0.91 0.50 -2.33
N PRO A 38 -0.72 -0.77 -2.74
CA PRO A 38 -1.74 -1.52 -3.47
C PRO A 38 -3.07 -1.63 -2.72
N PHE A 39 -3.03 -1.67 -1.38
CA PHE A 39 -4.23 -1.73 -0.54
C PHE A 39 -5.09 -0.47 -0.59
N SER A 40 -4.53 0.71 -0.88
CA SER A 40 -5.36 1.91 -1.06
C SER A 40 -6.20 1.83 -2.33
N LEU A 41 -5.71 1.16 -3.36
CA LEU A 41 -6.38 1.03 -4.65
C LEU A 41 -7.46 -0.05 -4.65
N LEU A 42 -7.52 -0.94 -3.65
CA LEU A 42 -8.64 -1.89 -3.50
C LEU A 42 -10.00 -1.17 -3.40
N GLY A 43 -10.03 0.05 -2.85
CA GLY A 43 -11.25 0.85 -2.76
C GLY A 43 -11.85 1.22 -4.12
N SER A 44 -11.04 1.24 -5.18
CA SER A 44 -11.49 1.54 -6.54
C SER A 44 -12.43 0.48 -7.15
N PHE A 45 -12.52 -0.70 -6.53
CA PHE A 45 -13.49 -1.73 -6.89
C PHE A 45 -14.89 -1.48 -6.32
N PHE A 46 -14.99 -0.56 -5.37
CA PHE A 46 -16.20 -0.31 -4.61
C PHE A 46 -16.66 1.15 -4.81
N ASN A 47 -17.84 1.48 -4.30
CA ASN A 47 -18.37 2.84 -4.37
C ASN A 47 -17.47 3.86 -3.66
N GLU A 48 -17.58 5.14 -4.02
CA GLU A 48 -16.72 6.23 -3.53
C GLU A 48 -16.63 6.35 -2.00
N LYS A 49 -17.70 6.00 -1.27
CA LYS A 49 -17.68 5.97 0.20
C LYS A 49 -16.65 4.99 0.77
N VAL A 50 -16.41 3.89 0.06
CA VAL A 50 -15.48 2.82 0.45
C VAL A 50 -14.06 3.16 0.02
N PHE A 51 -13.88 3.99 -1.01
CA PHE A 51 -12.58 4.46 -1.49
C PHE A 51 -11.77 5.12 -0.37
N PHE A 52 -12.37 6.05 0.39
CA PHE A 52 -11.69 6.71 1.50
C PHE A 52 -11.27 5.73 2.61
N THR A 53 -12.10 4.74 2.92
CA THR A 53 -11.77 3.70 3.90
C THR A 53 -10.54 2.91 3.47
N PHE A 54 -10.49 2.46 2.21
CA PHE A 54 -9.33 1.73 1.70
C PHE A 54 -8.09 2.60 1.59
N PHE A 55 -8.22 3.90 1.31
CA PHE A 55 -7.10 4.83 1.37
C PHE A 55 -6.44 4.84 2.76
N VAL A 56 -7.23 4.93 3.83
CA VAL A 56 -6.73 4.85 5.22
C VAL A 56 -6.09 3.49 5.49
N VAL A 57 -6.70 2.39 5.04
CA VAL A 57 -6.11 1.03 5.16
C VAL A 57 -4.76 0.95 4.43
N GLY A 58 -4.65 1.55 3.25
CA GLY A 58 -3.41 1.64 2.50
C GLY A 58 -2.31 2.36 3.28
N LEU A 59 -2.61 3.49 3.92
CA LEU A 59 -1.65 4.19 4.79
C LEU A 59 -1.22 3.33 5.99
N LEU A 60 -2.14 2.54 6.56
CA LEU A 60 -1.83 1.64 7.68
C LEU A 60 -1.04 0.39 7.27
N GLN A 61 -0.94 0.06 5.98
CA GLN A 61 -0.31 -1.19 5.54
C GLN A 61 1.17 -1.28 6.00
N LEU A 62 1.94 -0.19 5.91
CA LEU A 62 3.38 -0.21 6.17
C LEU A 62 3.66 -0.32 7.68
N PRO A 63 2.96 0.43 8.56
CA PRO A 63 2.95 0.16 10.00
C PRO A 63 2.60 -1.30 10.33
N LEU A 64 1.56 -1.86 9.68
CA LEU A 64 1.14 -3.24 9.91
C LEU A 64 2.21 -4.25 9.47
N TYR A 65 2.85 -4.03 8.33
CA TYR A 65 3.99 -4.85 7.89
C TYR A 65 5.13 -4.80 8.90
N GLY A 66 5.48 -3.60 9.40
CA GLY A 66 6.50 -3.44 10.43
C GLY A 66 6.17 -4.18 11.72
N PHE A 67 4.90 -4.14 12.13
CA PHE A 67 4.41 -4.90 13.29
C PHE A 67 4.54 -6.42 13.08
N LEU A 68 4.17 -6.93 11.91
CA LEU A 68 4.31 -8.35 11.59
C LEU A 68 5.78 -8.80 11.58
N LEU A 69 6.68 -7.97 11.04
CA LEU A 69 8.13 -8.24 11.05
C LEU A 69 8.71 -8.26 12.46
N ASP A 70 8.31 -7.31 13.32
CA ASP A 70 8.75 -7.25 14.71
C ASP A 70 8.19 -8.43 15.53
N LYS A 71 6.94 -8.85 15.27
CA LYS A 71 6.26 -9.92 16.03
C LYS A 71 6.71 -11.33 15.64
N PHE A 72 6.90 -11.60 14.35
CA PHE A 72 7.18 -12.96 13.85
C PHE A 72 8.65 -13.20 13.46
N ALA A 73 9.51 -12.23 13.75
CA ALA A 73 10.88 -12.13 13.26
C ALA A 73 10.96 -11.98 11.73
N VAL A 74 11.92 -11.16 11.29
CA VAL A 74 12.07 -10.77 9.87
C VAL A 74 12.14 -11.97 8.93
N LYS A 75 12.89 -13.02 9.29
CA LYS A 75 13.08 -14.21 8.44
C LYS A 75 11.77 -14.94 8.09
N LYS A 76 10.78 -14.92 9.00
CA LYS A 76 9.48 -15.57 8.78
C LYS A 76 8.41 -14.58 8.32
N GLY A 77 8.43 -13.35 8.85
CA GLY A 77 7.45 -12.33 8.51
C GLY A 77 7.65 -11.71 7.12
N PHE A 78 8.88 -11.56 6.67
CA PHE A 78 9.19 -10.87 5.41
C PHE A 78 8.60 -11.57 4.17
N PRO A 79 8.76 -12.90 3.99
CA PRO A 79 8.12 -13.60 2.88
C PRO A 79 6.60 -13.47 2.87
N VAL A 80 5.97 -13.50 4.05
CA VAL A 80 4.51 -13.37 4.20
C VAL A 80 4.04 -11.97 3.81
N VAL A 81 4.70 -10.93 4.33
CA VAL A 81 4.39 -9.53 4.03
C VAL A 81 4.53 -9.25 2.53
N ILE A 82 5.66 -9.66 1.92
CA ILE A 82 5.88 -9.48 0.49
C ILE A 82 4.87 -10.27 -0.34
N GLY A 83 4.57 -11.52 0.06
CA GLY A 83 3.56 -12.32 -0.62
C GLY A 83 2.19 -11.65 -0.64
N ILE A 84 1.70 -11.18 0.52
CA ILE A 84 0.43 -10.46 0.63
C ILE A 84 0.44 -9.18 -0.23
N HIS A 85 1.52 -8.40 -0.16
CA HIS A 85 1.65 -7.15 -0.90
C HIS A 85 1.64 -7.38 -2.42
N VAL A 86 2.45 -8.32 -2.91
CA VAL A 86 2.55 -8.66 -4.33
C VAL A 86 1.24 -9.24 -4.85
N ILE A 87 0.59 -10.14 -4.09
CA ILE A 87 -0.72 -10.68 -4.47
C ILE A 87 -1.75 -9.54 -4.60
N CYS A 88 -1.81 -8.62 -3.62
CA CYS A 88 -2.70 -7.48 -3.68
C CYS A 88 -2.40 -6.59 -4.91
N MET A 89 -1.13 -6.32 -5.18
CA MET A 89 -0.69 -5.56 -6.34
C MET A 89 -1.13 -6.23 -7.65
N PHE A 90 -0.96 -7.55 -7.79
CA PHE A 90 -1.41 -8.29 -8.97
C PHE A 90 -2.92 -8.25 -9.14
N ILE A 91 -3.69 -8.43 -8.05
CA ILE A 91 -5.15 -8.36 -8.09
C ILE A 91 -5.58 -6.98 -8.59
N VAL A 92 -5.03 -5.91 -8.01
CA VAL A 92 -5.33 -4.53 -8.42
C VAL A 92 -4.95 -4.31 -9.89
N PHE A 93 -3.74 -4.71 -10.30
CA PHE A 93 -3.26 -4.52 -11.66
C PHE A 93 -4.11 -5.25 -12.71
N ILE A 94 -4.50 -6.50 -12.44
CA ILE A 94 -5.27 -7.30 -13.40
C ILE A 94 -6.67 -6.72 -13.57
N LEU A 95 -7.32 -6.33 -12.47
CA LEU A 95 -8.73 -5.91 -12.48
C LEU A 95 -8.94 -4.44 -12.85
N LYS A 96 -7.94 -3.57 -12.69
CA LYS A 96 -8.02 -2.12 -12.97
C LYS A 96 -7.08 -1.65 -14.08
N ARG A 97 -6.58 -2.58 -14.90
CA ARG A 97 -5.58 -2.29 -15.95
C ARG A 97 -5.98 -1.14 -16.87
N GLU A 98 -7.23 -1.12 -17.32
CA GLU A 98 -7.75 -0.12 -18.27
C GLU A 98 -7.86 1.29 -17.67
N ASP A 99 -7.93 1.41 -16.34
CA ASP A 99 -7.95 2.72 -15.67
C ASP A 99 -6.53 3.23 -15.36
N PHE A 100 -5.52 2.37 -15.52
CA PHE A 100 -4.11 2.72 -15.28
C PHE A 100 -3.33 3.08 -16.56
N PHE A 101 -3.84 2.77 -17.75
CA PHE A 101 -3.20 2.96 -19.06
C PHE A 101 -4.19 3.53 -20.07
#